data_AF-A0A373FUS0-F1
#
_entry.id   AF-A0A373FUS0-F1
#
_cell.length_a   1.000
_cell.length_b   1.000
_cell.length_c   1.000
_cell.angle_alpha   90.00
_cell.angle_beta   90.00
_cell.angle_gamma   90.00
#
_symmetry.space_group_name_H-M   'P 1'
#
loop_
_entity.id
_entity.type
_entity.pdbx_description
1 polymer ?
#
loop_
_entity_poly.entity_id
_entity_poly.type
_entity_poly.pdbx_seq_one_letter_code
_entity_poly.pdbx_strand_id
1 'polypeptide(L)'
;MIRIYADSKAEPVRCTNRRRGIWRITWDYQETETAEGVQRSYMEETFDHLPALAEIKAVINEWYNRKITDTIESGYIWNGLKVWLSMENQMNYKTAYDLALQTGGENLPVTFKLGEEDNPTFYEFA
;
A
#
# COMPACT_ATOMS: atom_id res chain seq x y z
N MET A 1 -12.05 -7.86 1.53
CA MET A 1 -11.88 -6.66 2.38
C MET A 1 -12.48 -5.46 1.68
N ILE A 2 -13.35 -4.71 2.36
CA ILE A 2 -14.05 -3.54 1.78
C ILE A 2 -14.00 -2.34 2.73
N ARG A 3 -13.93 -1.12 2.18
CA ARG A 3 -14.10 0.12 2.94
C ARG A 3 -15.60 0.40 3.08
N ILE A 4 -16.06 0.61 4.31
CA ILE A 4 -17.43 0.99 4.66
C ILE A 4 -17.44 2.42 5.15
N TYR A 5 -18.39 3.21 4.66
CA TYR A 5 -18.72 4.54 5.16
C TYR A 5 -19.97 4.45 6.02
N ALA A 6 -19.91 4.97 7.24
CA ALA A 6 -21.00 4.86 8.20
C ALA A 6 -20.97 6.02 9.19
N ASP A 7 -22.14 6.40 9.73
CA ASP A 7 -22.23 7.50 10.69
C ASP A 7 -21.64 7.15 12.07
N SER A 8 -21.57 5.85 12.39
CA SER A 8 -21.12 5.33 13.68
C SER A 8 -20.05 4.25 13.56
N LYS A 9 -19.23 4.15 14.61
CA LYS A 9 -18.18 3.15 14.73
C LYS A 9 -18.79 1.79 15.03
N ALA A 10 -18.49 0.80 14.19
CA ALA A 10 -18.91 -0.57 14.44
C ALA A 10 -17.95 -1.30 15.39
N GLU A 11 -18.46 -2.31 16.11
CA GLU A 11 -17.65 -3.14 17.01
C GLU A 11 -16.55 -3.89 16.24
N PRO A 12 -15.32 -3.98 16.79
CA PRO A 12 -14.17 -4.60 16.12
C PRO A 12 -14.39 -6.04 15.67
N VAL A 13 -15.18 -6.82 16.41
CA VAL A 13 -15.57 -8.19 16.07
C VAL A 13 -17.04 -8.36 16.44
N ARG A 14 -17.90 -8.73 15.48
CA ARG A 14 -19.34 -8.87 15.73
C ARG A 14 -19.98 -10.01 14.95
N CYS A 15 -20.93 -10.69 15.58
CA CYS A 15 -21.80 -11.66 14.92
C CYS A 15 -22.95 -10.91 14.24
N THR A 16 -22.99 -10.91 12.89
CA THR A 16 -24.03 -10.22 12.12
C THR A 16 -25.18 -11.12 11.72
N ASN A 17 -24.95 -12.43 11.62
CA ASN A 17 -26.01 -13.41 11.41
C ASN A 17 -25.73 -14.69 12.18
N ARG A 18 -26.37 -14.83 13.35
CA ARG A 18 -26.19 -15.99 14.22
C ARG A 18 -26.66 -17.31 13.59
N ARG A 19 -27.70 -17.28 12.74
CA ARG A 19 -28.22 -18.50 12.08
C ARG A 19 -27.26 -19.03 11.01
N ARG A 20 -26.54 -18.13 10.35
CA ARG A 20 -25.59 -18.46 9.27
C ARG A 20 -24.13 -18.50 9.74
N GLY A 21 -23.87 -18.26 11.02
CA GLY A 21 -22.51 -18.17 11.55
C GLY A 21 -21.71 -16.99 11.00
N ILE A 22 -22.34 -15.92 10.51
CA ILE A 22 -21.62 -14.81 9.87
C ILE A 22 -21.07 -13.86 10.93
N TRP A 23 -19.75 -13.74 10.96
CA TRP A 23 -19.00 -12.78 11.75
C TRP A 23 -18.35 -11.75 10.87
N ARG A 24 -18.13 -10.55 11.42
CA ARG A 24 -17.40 -9.48 10.74
C ARG A 24 -16.39 -8.89 11.68
N ILE A 25 -15.23 -8.54 11.13
CA ILE A 25 -14.23 -7.75 11.82
C ILE A 25 -14.09 -6.39 11.17
N THR A 26 -13.80 -5.37 11.96
CA THR A 26 -13.58 -4.02 11.46
C THR A 26 -12.32 -3.39 12.03
N TRP A 27 -11.57 -2.70 11.17
CA TRP A 27 -10.30 -2.04 11.51
C TRP A 27 -10.11 -0.77 10.67
N ASP A 28 -8.97 -0.10 10.82
CA ASP A 28 -8.62 1.12 10.07
C ASP A 28 -9.73 2.20 10.11
N TYR A 29 -10.13 2.57 11.33
CA TYR A 29 -11.15 3.60 11.52
C TYR A 29 -10.58 4.98 11.17
N GLN A 30 -11.26 5.68 10.27
CA GLN A 30 -10.87 7.00 9.80
C GLN A 30 -12.04 7.97 9.95
N GLU A 31 -11.73 9.20 10.32
CA GLU A 31 -12.65 10.34 10.28
C GLU A 31 -12.01 11.42 9.42
N THR A 32 -12.75 11.90 8.43
CA THR A 32 -12.32 12.93 7.50
C THR A 32 -13.33 14.07 7.52
N GLU A 33 -12.87 15.29 7.78
CA GLU A 33 -13.70 16.48 7.63
C GLU A 33 -13.93 16.76 6.13
N THR A 34 -15.19 16.86 5.73
CA THR A 34 -15.62 17.27 4.39
C THR A 34 -16.44 18.54 4.46
N ALA A 35 -16.74 19.16 3.31
CA ALA A 35 -17.59 20.34 3.25
C ALA A 35 -19.01 20.08 3.81
N GLU A 36 -19.47 18.83 3.78
CA GLU A 36 -20.79 18.39 4.25
C GLU A 36 -20.80 17.90 5.72
N GLY A 37 -19.64 17.87 6.40
CA GLY A 37 -19.52 17.44 7.80
C GLY A 37 -18.41 16.41 8.03
N VAL A 38 -18.52 15.62 9.09
CA VAL A 38 -17.53 14.56 9.41
C VAL A 38 -17.93 13.26 8.74
N GLN A 39 -17.14 12.81 7.77
CA GLN A 39 -17.28 11.49 7.15
C GLN A 39 -16.47 10.46 7.93
N ARG A 40 -17.09 9.35 8.35
CA ARG A 40 -16.40 8.24 9.03
C ARG A 40 -16.37 7.01 8.16
N SER A 41 -15.27 6.26 8.26
CA SER A 41 -15.10 5.01 7.52
C SER A 41 -14.27 3.98 8.29
N TYR A 42 -14.41 2.71 7.91
CA TYR A 42 -13.60 1.60 8.41
C TYR A 42 -13.44 0.52 7.35
N MET A 43 -12.44 -0.34 7.49
CA MET A 43 -12.33 -1.59 6.72
C MET A 43 -13.15 -2.69 7.36
N GLU A 44 -13.72 -3.58 6.55
CA GLU A 44 -14.50 -4.74 6.98
C GLU A 44 -14.11 -6.01 6.20
N GLU A 45 -14.08 -7.14 6.91
CA GLU A 45 -13.96 -8.50 6.36
C GLU A 45 -15.04 -9.40 6.99
N THR A 46 -15.56 -10.33 6.19
CA THR A 46 -16.60 -11.27 6.62
C THR A 46 -16.05 -12.68 6.77
N PHE A 47 -16.42 -13.34 7.86
CA PHE A 47 -16.09 -14.73 8.18
C PHE A 47 -17.38 -15.55 8.31
N ASP A 48 -17.33 -16.82 7.97
CA ASP A 48 -18.43 -17.80 8.13
C ASP A 48 -18.38 -18.57 9.47
N HIS A 49 -17.47 -18.15 10.36
CA HIS A 49 -17.27 -18.67 11.70
C HIS A 49 -16.76 -17.54 12.61
N LEU A 50 -16.71 -17.77 13.93
CA LEU A 50 -16.06 -16.84 14.86
C LEU A 50 -14.54 -16.90 14.61
N PRO A 51 -13.91 -15.84 14.05
CA PRO A 51 -12.50 -15.92 13.68
C PRO A 51 -11.60 -16.03 14.90
N ALA A 52 -10.55 -16.84 14.78
CA ALA A 52 -9.49 -16.89 15.77
C ALA A 52 -8.61 -15.64 15.67
N LEU A 53 -7.91 -15.30 16.77
CA LEU A 53 -7.02 -14.13 16.81
C LEU A 53 -5.94 -14.16 15.71
N ALA A 54 -5.46 -15.35 15.34
CA ALA A 54 -4.47 -15.52 14.29
C ALA A 54 -5.01 -15.11 12.91
N GLU A 55 -6.26 -15.46 12.60
CA GLU A 55 -6.92 -15.11 11.34
C GLU A 55 -7.19 -13.60 11.25
N ILE A 56 -7.63 -12.99 12.36
CA ILE A 56 -7.81 -11.54 12.46
C ILE A 56 -6.49 -10.82 12.18
N LYS A 57 -5.40 -11.25 12.81
CA LYS A 57 -4.07 -10.66 12.61
C LYS A 57 -3.58 -10.84 11.17
N ALA A 58 -3.80 -12.02 10.58
CA ALA A 58 -3.41 -12.30 9.21
C ALA A 58 -4.08 -11.33 8.23
N VAL A 59 -5.40 -11.16 8.32
CA VAL A 59 -6.17 -10.25 7.45
C VAL A 59 -5.70 -8.80 7.60
N ILE A 60 -5.56 -8.32 8.84
CA ILE A 60 -5.16 -6.92 9.09
C ILE A 60 -3.72 -6.67 8.59
N ASN A 61 -2.79 -7.59 8.89
CA ASN A 61 -1.41 -7.45 8.44
C ASN A 61 -1.29 -7.52 6.92
N GLU A 62 -2.01 -8.43 6.27
CA GLU A 62 -2.04 -8.52 4.81
C GLU A 62 -2.51 -7.20 4.19
N TRP A 63 -3.57 -6.61 4.76
CA TRP A 63 -4.10 -5.34 4.26
C TRP A 63 -3.09 -4.20 4.39
N TYR A 64 -2.50 -4.01 5.58
CA TYR A 64 -1.49 -2.95 5.77
C TYR A 64 -0.24 -3.19 4.94
N ASN A 65 0.25 -4.43 4.85
CA ASN A 65 1.40 -4.77 4.02
C ASN A 65 1.16 -4.43 2.56
N ARG A 66 -0.04 -4.69 2.03
CA ARG A 66 -0.40 -4.30 0.66
C ARG A 66 -0.37 -2.78 0.48
N LYS A 67 -0.98 -2.02 1.39
CA LYS A 67 -0.98 -0.54 1.33
C LYS A 67 0.43 0.05 1.42
N ILE A 68 1.29 -0.54 2.25
CA ILE A 68 2.70 -0.14 2.38
C ILE A 68 3.46 -0.48 1.09
N THR A 69 3.25 -1.68 0.53
CA THR A 69 3.87 -2.12 -0.73
C THR A 69 3.48 -1.16 -1.86
N ASP A 70 2.20 -0.86 -2.03
CA ASP A 70 1.72 0.10 -3.05
C ASP A 70 2.38 1.48 -2.90
N THR A 71 2.59 1.92 -1.65
CA THR A 71 3.23 3.21 -1.33
C THR A 71 4.73 3.19 -1.63
N ILE A 72 5.42 2.08 -1.33
CA ILE A 72 6.83 1.90 -1.68
C ILE A 72 6.97 1.91 -3.20
N GLU A 73 6.19 1.10 -3.89
CA GLU A 73 6.33 0.86 -5.32
C GLU A 73 6.01 2.10 -6.16
N SER A 74 5.01 2.91 -5.75
CA SER A 74 4.47 3.98 -6.60
C SER A 74 4.46 5.37 -5.95
N GLY A 75 4.75 5.49 -4.66
CA GLY A 75 4.60 6.74 -3.90
C GLY A 75 5.80 7.69 -3.96
N TYR A 76 6.94 7.23 -4.50
CA TYR A 76 8.16 8.04 -4.53
C TYR A 76 8.24 8.92 -5.78
N ILE A 77 8.50 10.22 -5.57
CA ILE A 77 8.69 11.23 -6.62
C ILE A 77 10.07 11.86 -6.45
N TRP A 78 10.85 11.87 -7.51
CA TRP A 78 12.18 12.48 -7.58
C TRP A 78 12.25 13.44 -8.76
N ASN A 79 12.64 14.69 -8.53
CA ASN A 79 12.67 15.74 -9.56
C ASN A 79 11.36 15.88 -10.38
N GLY A 80 10.21 15.69 -9.71
CA GLY A 80 8.89 15.71 -10.37
C GLY A 80 8.58 14.47 -11.21
N LEU A 81 9.49 13.50 -11.28
CA LEU A 81 9.30 12.22 -11.95
C LEU A 81 8.94 11.15 -10.93
N LYS A 82 7.88 10.40 -11.20
CA LYS A 82 7.56 9.20 -10.43
C LYS A 82 8.67 8.16 -10.59
N VAL A 83 9.06 7.53 -9.49
CA VAL A 83 10.05 6.45 -9.50
C VAL A 83 9.34 5.18 -9.09
N TRP A 84 9.29 4.22 -10.00
CA TRP A 84 8.73 2.91 -9.73
C TRP A 84 9.74 2.05 -8.98
N LEU A 85 9.46 1.74 -7.72
CA LEU A 85 10.33 0.93 -6.86
C LEU A 85 9.84 -0.52 -6.78
N SER A 86 9.58 -1.16 -7.93
CA SER A 86 9.44 -2.62 -7.98
C SER A 86 10.70 -3.29 -7.44
N MET A 87 10.62 -4.54 -7.00
CA MET A 87 11.79 -5.29 -6.51
C MET A 87 12.95 -5.28 -7.53
N GLU A 88 12.62 -5.45 -8.82
CA GLU A 88 13.60 -5.39 -9.90
C GLU A 88 14.25 -4.00 -10.01
N ASN A 89 13.44 -2.94 -10.01
CA ASN A 89 13.97 -1.58 -10.09
C ASN A 89 14.81 -1.21 -8.87
N GLN A 90 14.40 -1.61 -7.67
CA GLN A 90 15.20 -1.43 -6.45
C GLN A 90 16.59 -2.09 -6.59
N MET A 91 16.65 -3.31 -7.11
CA MET A 91 17.91 -4.00 -7.39
C MET A 91 18.72 -3.28 -8.47
N ASN A 92 18.09 -2.82 -9.55
CA ASN A 92 18.76 -2.12 -10.64
C ASN A 92 19.39 -0.79 -10.16
N TYR A 93 18.65 0.02 -9.42
CA TYR A 93 19.15 1.28 -8.86
C TYR A 93 20.32 1.04 -7.89
N LYS A 94 20.18 0.06 -6.99
CA LYS A 94 21.23 -0.27 -6.03
C LYS A 94 22.49 -0.80 -6.72
N THR A 95 22.34 -1.68 -7.70
CA THR A 95 23.46 -2.26 -8.44
C THR A 95 24.22 -1.20 -9.23
N ALA A 96 23.52 -0.30 -9.93
CA ALA A 96 24.16 0.79 -10.66
C ALA A 96 24.94 1.74 -9.74
N TYR A 97 24.38 2.07 -8.58
CA TYR A 97 25.04 2.88 -7.55
C TYR A 97 26.29 2.20 -6.99
N ASP A 98 26.18 0.93 -6.59
CA ASP A 98 27.30 0.17 -6.04
C ASP A 98 28.44 0.03 -7.04
N LEU A 99 28.11 -0.24 -8.31
CA LEU A 99 29.10 -0.35 -9.38
C LEU A 99 29.82 0.99 -9.63
N ALA A 100 29.09 2.10 -9.60
CA ALA A 100 29.68 3.43 -9.73
C ALA A 100 30.64 3.75 -8.58
N LEU A 101 30.27 3.41 -7.34
CA LEU A 101 31.16 3.57 -6.20
C LEU A 101 32.41 2.69 -6.30
N GLN A 102 32.26 1.43 -6.71
CA GLN A 102 33.36 0.47 -6.77
C GLN A 102 34.36 0.77 -7.89
N THR A 103 33.89 1.30 -9.01
CA THR A 103 34.71 1.56 -10.21
C THR A 103 35.16 3.02 -10.32
N GLY A 104 34.70 3.90 -9.43
CA GLY A 104 34.92 5.34 -9.58
C GLY A 104 34.14 5.94 -10.76
N GLY A 105 33.02 5.33 -11.13
CA GLY A 105 32.09 5.82 -12.15
C GLY A 105 32.33 5.31 -13.56
N GLU A 106 33.08 4.22 -13.77
CA GLU A 106 33.32 3.68 -15.12
C GLU A 106 32.04 3.20 -15.82
N ASN A 107 31.01 2.85 -15.06
CA ASN A 107 29.70 2.47 -15.59
C ASN A 107 28.77 3.66 -15.89
N LEU A 108 29.21 4.89 -15.62
CA LEU A 108 28.44 6.11 -15.91
C LEU A 108 28.76 6.64 -17.32
N PRO A 109 27.78 7.24 -18.01
CA PRO A 109 26.42 7.49 -17.55
C PRO A 109 25.51 6.25 -17.64
N VAL A 110 24.46 6.22 -16.82
CA VAL A 110 23.38 5.22 -16.88
C VAL A 110 22.03 5.89 -17.12
N THR A 111 21.20 5.30 -17.98
CA THR A 111 19.86 5.81 -18.26
C THR A 111 18.80 4.92 -17.61
N PHE A 112 17.89 5.53 -16.85
CA PHE A 112 16.73 4.85 -16.27
C PHE A 112 15.42 5.37 -16.86
N LYS A 113 14.45 4.47 -17.05
CA LYS A 113 13.06 4.80 -17.34
C LYS A 113 12.36 5.19 -16.03
N LEU A 114 11.95 6.44 -15.91
CA LEU A 114 11.16 7.00 -14.81
C LEU A 114 9.79 7.46 -15.34
N GLY A 115 8.94 8.01 -14.47
CA GLY A 115 7.61 8.54 -14.83
C GLY A 115 6.50 7.50 -14.75
N GLU A 116 5.34 7.86 -15.28
CA GLU A 116 4.18 6.96 -15.37
C GLU A 116 4.34 5.98 -16.53
N GLU A 117 3.61 4.86 -16.49
CA GLU A 117 3.66 3.84 -17.55
C GLU A 117 3.28 4.42 -18.92
N ASP A 118 2.25 5.27 -18.95
CA ASP A 118 1.74 5.93 -20.15
C ASP A 118 2.59 7.15 -20.59
N ASN A 119 3.39 7.71 -19.69
CA ASN A 119 4.23 8.87 -19.99
C ASN A 119 5.64 8.70 -19.38
N PRO A 120 6.45 7.79 -19.95
CA PRO A 120 7.76 7.50 -19.42
C PRO A 120 8.76 8.60 -19.78
N THR A 121 9.66 8.90 -18.84
CA THR A 121 10.79 9.81 -19.02
C THR A 121 12.08 9.03 -18.85
N PHE A 122 12.94 9.02 -19.86
CA PHE A 122 14.28 8.45 -19.75
C PHE A 122 15.21 9.52 -19.20
N TYR A 123 15.82 9.25 -18.03
CA TYR A 123 16.71 10.17 -17.35
C TYR A 123 18.11 9.56 -17.25
N GLU A 124 19.12 10.35 -17.64
CA GLU A 124 20.53 9.97 -17.59
C GLU A 124 21.18 10.49 -16.31
N PHE A 125 21.83 9.58 -15.58
CA PHE A 125 22.63 9.87 -14.40
C PHE A 125 24.11 9.76 -14.77
N ALA A 126 24.87 10.82 -14.49
CA ALA A 126 26.29 10.97 -14.82
C ALA A 126 27.14 11.20 -13.57
#